data_AF-A0A962GYF1-F1
#
_entry.id   AF-A0A962GYF1-F1
#
_cell.length_a   1.000
_cell.length_b   1.000
_cell.length_c   1.000
_cell.angle_alpha   90.00
_cell.angle_beta   90.00
_cell.angle_gamma   90.00
#
_symmetry.space_group_name_H-M   'P 1'
#
loop_
_entity.id
_entity.type
_entity.pdbx_description
1 polymer ?
#
loop_
_entity_poly.entity_id
_entity_poly.type
_entity_poly.pdbx_seq_one_letter_code
_entity_poly.pdbx_strand_id
1 'polypeptide(L)'
;EPTRLSWQEAWASAAAFDMGVAIYHNPAPQFQNMGISSNRLCMFLAMGVPVIASRQPSFEFLERYDCGRMVGSAKEFAAAAAEIAGRREIMRTNALRCAVEYIQAPQRYRELYQTLSQSVAI
;
A
#
# COMPACT_ATOMS: atom_id res chain seq x y z
N GLU A 1 7.65 -27.12 -9.38
CA GLU A 1 7.39 -25.84 -8.67
C GLU A 1 6.60 -24.92 -9.58
N PRO A 2 5.67 -24.10 -9.08
CA PRO A 2 5.04 -23.09 -9.92
C PRO A 2 6.12 -22.10 -10.36
N THR A 3 6.25 -21.91 -11.67
CA THR A 3 7.24 -21.04 -12.30
C THR A 3 7.06 -19.60 -11.79
N ARG A 4 8.16 -18.96 -11.42
CA ARG A 4 8.14 -17.55 -10.97
C ARG A 4 7.68 -16.67 -12.13
N LEU A 5 6.60 -15.92 -11.92
CA LEU A 5 6.10 -14.95 -12.89
C LEU A 5 7.18 -13.92 -13.23
N SER A 6 7.24 -13.50 -14.50
CA SER A 6 8.00 -12.32 -14.90
C SER A 6 7.44 -11.07 -14.23
N TRP A 7 8.21 -9.98 -14.21
CA TRP A 7 7.75 -8.74 -13.60
C TRP A 7 6.53 -8.15 -14.31
N GLN A 8 6.42 -8.33 -15.64
CA GLN A 8 5.23 -7.92 -16.41
C GLN A 8 4.00 -8.78 -16.10
N GLU A 9 4.16 -10.10 -15.97
CA GLU A 9 3.06 -11.00 -15.60
C GLU A 9 2.62 -10.79 -14.15
N ALA A 10 3.56 -10.52 -13.24
CA ALA A 10 3.25 -10.13 -11.88
C ALA A 10 2.42 -8.83 -11.86
N TRP A 11 2.75 -7.86 -12.71
CA TRP A 11 1.98 -6.62 -12.89
C TRP A 11 0.58 -6.86 -13.46
N ALA A 12 0.47 -7.67 -14.52
CA ALA A 12 -0.82 -8.02 -15.11
C ALA A 12 -1.71 -8.80 -14.13
N SER A 13 -1.12 -9.68 -13.31
CA SER A 13 -1.85 -10.40 -12.26
C SER A 13 -2.33 -9.48 -11.13
N ALA A 14 -1.60 -8.39 -10.86
CA ALA A 14 -2.01 -7.36 -9.91
C ALA A 14 -3.15 -6.47 -10.46
N ALA A 15 -3.28 -6.35 -11.79
CA ALA A 15 -4.38 -5.65 -12.45
C ALA A 15 -5.67 -6.48 -12.55
N ALA A 16 -5.59 -7.80 -12.36
CA ALA A 16 -6.71 -8.73 -12.49
C ALA A 16 -7.59 -8.85 -11.22
N PHE A 17 -7.17 -8.25 -10.10
CA PHE A 17 -7.94 -8.23 -8.87
C PHE A 17 -8.25 -6.81 -8.42
N ASP A 18 -9.48 -6.59 -7.96
CA ASP A 18 -9.99 -5.33 -7.42
C ASP A 18 -9.31 -4.87 -6.11
N MET A 19 -8.27 -5.61 -5.69
CA MET A 19 -7.63 -5.53 -4.38
C MET A 19 -6.13 -5.77 -4.51
N GLY A 20 -5.35 -4.93 -3.84
CA GLY A 20 -3.91 -5.06 -3.69
C GLY A 20 -3.57 -5.95 -2.49
N VAL A 21 -2.41 -6.60 -2.56
CA VAL A 21 -1.88 -7.41 -1.44
C VAL A 21 -0.45 -6.97 -1.13
N ALA A 22 -0.19 -6.65 0.14
CA ALA A 22 1.11 -6.20 0.66
C ALA A 22 1.46 -6.93 1.96
N ILE A 23 1.88 -8.20 1.84
CA ILE A 23 2.25 -9.06 2.98
C ILE A 23 3.78 -9.14 3.10
N TYR A 24 4.26 -8.93 4.32
CA TYR A 24 5.66 -9.01 4.72
C TYR A 24 5.78 -9.97 5.90
N HIS A 25 6.55 -11.05 5.70
CA HIS A 25 6.88 -12.02 6.75
C HIS A 25 8.27 -11.81 7.35
N ASN A 26 9.05 -10.90 6.79
CA ASN A 26 10.39 -10.61 7.29
C ASN A 26 10.29 -9.84 8.62
N PRO A 27 10.84 -10.37 9.72
CA PRO A 27 10.75 -9.72 11.03
C PRO A 27 11.68 -8.51 11.17
N ALA A 28 12.58 -8.27 10.21
CA ALA A 28 13.57 -7.21 10.33
C ALA A 28 12.89 -5.81 10.42
N PRO A 29 13.38 -4.90 11.29
CA PRO A 29 12.67 -3.67 11.65
C PRO A 29 12.26 -2.78 10.48
N GLN A 30 13.06 -2.77 9.40
CA GLN A 30 12.77 -2.00 8.20
C GLN A 30 11.48 -2.44 7.51
N PHE A 31 11.10 -3.71 7.60
CA PHE A 31 9.85 -4.22 7.04
C PHE A 31 8.63 -3.95 7.94
N GLN A 32 8.86 -3.73 9.24
CA GLN A 32 7.80 -3.40 10.20
C GLN A 32 7.47 -1.89 10.20
N ASN A 33 8.42 -1.06 9.77
CA ASN A 33 8.34 0.40 9.80
C ASN A 33 8.28 1.06 8.42
N MET A 34 7.88 0.33 7.38
CA MET A 34 7.87 0.89 6.01
C MET A 34 6.90 2.06 5.88
N GLY A 35 5.66 1.91 6.35
CA GLY A 35 4.60 2.88 6.09
C GLY A 35 4.53 3.24 4.60
N ILE A 36 4.62 4.53 4.28
CA ILE A 36 4.58 5.02 2.90
C ILE A 36 5.85 4.80 2.08
N SER A 37 6.90 4.21 2.66
CA SER A 37 8.08 3.78 1.88
C SER A 37 7.83 2.46 1.13
N SER A 38 6.73 1.76 1.42
CA SER A 38 6.31 0.60 0.63
C SER A 38 5.78 1.06 -0.74
N ASN A 39 6.65 1.03 -1.75
CA ASN A 39 6.28 1.40 -3.13
C ASN A 39 5.06 0.60 -3.62
N ARG A 40 5.02 -0.71 -3.33
CA ARG A 40 3.89 -1.57 -3.73
C ARG A 40 2.57 -1.12 -3.10
N LEU A 41 2.57 -0.80 -1.80
CA LEU A 41 1.39 -0.33 -1.09
C LEU A 41 0.92 1.02 -1.63
N CYS A 42 1.83 1.98 -1.73
CA CYS A 42 1.50 3.32 -2.22
C CYS A 42 0.99 3.32 -3.67
N MET A 43 1.56 2.46 -4.52
CA MET A 43 1.14 2.31 -5.90
C MET A 43 -0.31 1.82 -6.01
N PHE A 44 -0.71 0.80 -5.24
CA PHE A 44 -2.10 0.36 -5.22
C PHE A 44 -3.06 1.49 -4.85
N LEU A 45 -2.74 2.22 -3.78
CA LEU A 45 -3.59 3.31 -3.30
C LEU A 45 -3.69 4.45 -4.32
N ALA A 46 -2.58 4.80 -4.99
CA ALA A 46 -2.58 5.80 -6.06
C ALA A 46 -3.40 5.38 -7.29
N MET A 47 -3.59 4.09 -7.52
CA MET A 47 -4.47 3.55 -8.57
C MET A 47 -5.93 3.38 -8.12
N GLY A 48 -6.25 3.72 -6.86
CA GLY A 48 -7.58 3.50 -6.29
C GLY A 48 -7.86 2.03 -5.97
N VAL A 49 -6.82 1.24 -5.75
CA VAL A 49 -6.94 -0.18 -5.42
C VAL A 49 -6.83 -0.34 -3.91
N PRO A 50 -7.91 -0.74 -3.20
CA PRO A 50 -7.85 -1.02 -1.76
C PRO A 50 -6.95 -2.22 -1.45
N VAL A 51 -6.36 -2.28 -0.26
CA VAL A 51 -5.24 -3.21 0.02
C VAL A 51 -5.47 -4.07 1.26
N ILE A 52 -5.15 -5.36 1.16
CA ILE A 52 -4.92 -6.23 2.32
C ILE A 52 -3.42 -6.24 2.64
N ALA A 53 -3.05 -5.89 3.87
CA ALA A 53 -1.65 -5.76 4.28
C ALA A 53 -1.34 -6.51 5.58
N SER A 54 -0.05 -6.78 5.82
CA SER A 54 0.42 -7.29 7.11
C SER A 54 0.00 -6.34 8.24
N ARG A 55 -0.45 -6.89 9.37
CA ARG A 55 -0.71 -6.09 10.57
C ARG A 55 0.59 -5.52 11.13
N GLN A 56 0.75 -4.20 11.02
CA GLN A 56 1.89 -3.46 11.58
C GLN A 56 1.52 -1.99 11.83
N PRO A 57 2.06 -1.34 12.87
CA PRO A 57 1.70 0.05 13.21
C PRO A 57 1.91 1.04 12.06
N SER A 58 2.95 0.84 11.24
CA SER A 58 3.23 1.74 10.12
C SER A 58 2.16 1.73 9.01
N PHE A 59 1.23 0.76 9.02
CA PHE A 59 0.12 0.65 8.07
C PHE A 59 -1.25 1.01 8.65
N GLU A 60 -1.32 1.53 9.87
CA GLU A 60 -2.60 1.92 10.53
C GLU A 60 -3.45 2.89 9.69
N PHE A 61 -2.80 3.70 8.85
CA PHE A 61 -3.47 4.63 7.95
C PHE A 61 -4.45 3.94 6.97
N LEU A 62 -4.24 2.65 6.65
CA LEU A 62 -5.13 1.88 5.79
C LEU A 62 -6.54 1.77 6.37
N GLU A 63 -6.63 1.51 7.66
CA GLU A 63 -7.90 1.37 8.38
C GLU A 63 -8.47 2.76 8.70
N ARG A 64 -7.61 3.74 9.04
CA ARG A 64 -8.01 5.14 9.29
C ARG A 64 -8.67 5.80 8.08
N TYR A 65 -8.12 5.58 6.89
CA TYR A 65 -8.69 6.10 5.64
C TYR A 65 -9.80 5.22 5.08
N ASP A 66 -10.01 4.03 5.66
CA ASP A 66 -10.90 2.98 5.14
C ASP A 66 -10.58 2.60 3.68
N CYS A 67 -9.28 2.43 3.40
CA CYS A 67 -8.75 2.04 2.09
C CYS A 67 -8.01 0.69 2.11
N GLY A 68 -8.01 0.00 3.25
CA GLY A 68 -7.46 -1.34 3.37
C GLY A 68 -7.76 -2.00 4.70
N ARG A 69 -7.28 -3.24 4.84
CA ARG A 69 -7.39 -4.03 6.06
C ARG A 69 -6.06 -4.65 6.40
N MET A 70 -5.69 -4.54 7.67
CA MET A 70 -4.52 -5.24 8.20
C MET A 70 -4.93 -6.62 8.70
N VAL A 71 -4.10 -7.63 8.41
CA VAL A 71 -4.39 -9.02 8.78
C VAL A 71 -3.18 -9.68 9.45
N GLY A 72 -3.45 -10.53 10.43
CA GLY A 72 -2.46 -11.35 11.13
C GLY A 72 -2.56 -12.86 10.82
N SER A 73 -3.61 -13.29 10.10
CA SER A 73 -3.89 -14.70 9.86
C SER A 73 -4.58 -14.94 8.52
N ALA A 74 -4.53 -16.20 8.04
CA ALA A 74 -5.23 -16.59 6.80
C ALA A 74 -6.76 -16.43 6.92
N LYS A 75 -7.33 -16.65 8.11
CA LYS A 75 -8.76 -16.42 8.38
C LYS A 75 -9.13 -14.95 8.24
N GLU A 76 -8.32 -14.06 8.80
CA GLU A 76 -8.49 -12.61 8.65
C GLU A 76 -8.33 -12.18 7.18
N PHE A 77 -7.39 -12.77 6.43
CA PHE A 77 -7.22 -12.49 5.01
C PHE A 77 -8.49 -12.77 4.21
N ALA A 78 -9.10 -13.95 4.40
CA ALA A 78 -10.35 -14.30 3.70
C ALA A 78 -11.50 -13.36 4.07
N ALA A 79 -11.62 -13.00 5.35
CA ALA A 79 -12.63 -12.04 5.82
C ALA A 79 -12.42 -10.63 5.22
N ALA A 80 -11.17 -10.15 5.18
CA ALA A 80 -10.81 -8.87 4.60
C ALA A 80 -11.10 -8.83 3.09
N ALA A 81 -10.80 -9.90 2.36
CA ALA A 81 -11.11 -9.99 0.93
C ALA A 81 -12.63 -9.89 0.67
N ALA A 82 -13.45 -10.58 1.47
CA ALA A 82 -14.90 -10.51 1.36
C ALA A 82 -15.44 -9.10 1.68
N GLU A 83 -14.90 -8.45 2.73
CA GLU A 83 -15.29 -7.10 3.11
C GLU A 83 -14.97 -6.08 2.00
N ILE A 84 -13.75 -6.11 1.48
CA ILE A 84 -13.32 -5.18 0.44
C ILE A 84 -14.11 -5.40 -0.85
N ALA A 85 -14.38 -6.66 -1.23
CA ALA A 85 -15.22 -6.97 -2.38
C ALA A 85 -16.64 -6.37 -2.24
N GLY A 86 -17.23 -6.44 -1.06
CA GLY A 86 -18.56 -5.85 -0.78
C GLY A 86 -18.58 -4.32 -0.71
N ARG A 87 -17.43 -3.66 -0.54
CA ARG A 87 -17.29 -2.21 -0.36
C ARG A 87 -16.38 -1.56 -1.40
N ARG A 88 -16.16 -2.24 -2.53
CA ARG A 88 -15.13 -1.89 -3.50
C ARG A 88 -15.14 -0.43 -3.94
N GLU A 89 -16.31 0.09 -4.35
CA GLU A 89 -16.42 1.44 -4.89
C GLU A 89 -16.09 2.54 -3.86
N ILE A 90 -16.59 2.39 -2.64
CA ILE A 90 -16.29 3.35 -1.58
C ILE A 90 -14.81 3.25 -1.16
N MET A 91 -14.28 2.04 -1.04
CA MET A 91 -12.87 1.84 -0.68
C MET A 91 -11.90 2.29 -1.78
N ARG A 92 -12.29 2.20 -3.06
CA ARG A 92 -11.56 2.79 -4.19
C ARG A 92 -11.44 4.31 -4.03
N THR A 93 -12.56 4.98 -3.74
CA THR A 93 -12.58 6.42 -3.50
C THR A 93 -11.70 6.80 -2.31
N ASN A 94 -11.78 6.02 -1.23
CA ASN A 94 -10.96 6.20 -0.05
C ASN A 94 -9.47 5.98 -0.30
N ALA A 95 -9.11 5.02 -1.16
CA ALA A 95 -7.73 4.75 -1.56
C ALA A 95 -7.12 5.93 -2.32
N LEU A 96 -7.85 6.48 -3.29
CA LEU A 96 -7.44 7.70 -4.01
C LEU A 96 -7.31 8.88 -3.04
N ARG A 97 -8.25 9.04 -2.11
CA ARG A 97 -8.18 10.07 -1.06
C ARG A 97 -6.93 9.90 -0.20
N CYS A 98 -6.62 8.69 0.25
CA CYS A 98 -5.42 8.39 1.02
C CYS A 98 -4.14 8.74 0.25
N ALA A 99 -4.09 8.45 -1.05
CA ALA A 99 -2.96 8.80 -1.90
C ALA A 99 -2.72 10.32 -1.97
N VAL A 100 -3.81 11.09 -2.10
CA VAL A 100 -3.74 12.56 -2.19
C VAL A 100 -3.48 13.20 -0.83
N GLU A 101 -4.13 12.75 0.25
CA GLU A 101 -4.14 13.44 1.53
C GLU A 101 -3.09 12.95 2.53
N TYR A 102 -2.69 11.67 2.47
CA TYR A 102 -1.74 11.10 3.44
C TYR A 102 -0.39 10.80 2.80
N ILE A 103 -0.37 10.12 1.65
CA ILE A 103 0.86 9.77 0.96
C ILE A 103 1.52 11.04 0.39
N GLN A 104 0.75 11.90 -0.28
CA GLN A 104 1.21 13.23 -0.74
C GLN A 104 2.54 13.18 -1.53
N ALA A 105 2.74 12.15 -2.36
CA ALA A 105 4.04 11.90 -3.01
C ALA A 105 4.63 13.11 -3.75
N PRO A 106 3.86 13.90 -4.55
CA PRO A 106 4.40 15.08 -5.23
C PRO A 106 4.91 16.14 -4.25
N GLN A 107 4.20 16.37 -3.15
CA GLN A 107 4.57 17.38 -2.16
C GLN A 107 5.81 16.96 -1.38
N ARG A 108 5.86 15.71 -0.91
CA ARG A 108 7.04 15.15 -0.23
C ARG A 108 8.28 15.15 -1.11
N TYR A 109 8.13 14.90 -2.41
CA TYR A 109 9.24 15.02 -3.36
C TYR A 109 9.78 16.46 -3.45
N ARG A 110 8.90 17.46 -3.55
CA ARG A 110 9.31 18.87 -3.60
C ARG A 110 10.05 19.27 -2.32
N GLU A 111 9.53 18.89 -1.17
CA GLU A 111 10.15 19.16 0.13
C GLU A 111 11.54 18.52 0.21
N LEU A 112 11.67 17.24 -0.16
CA LEU A 112 12.95 16.56 -0.20
C LEU A 112 13.95 17.27 -1.13
N TYR A 113 13.52 17.64 -2.34
CA TYR A 113 14.36 18.35 -3.30
C TYR A 113 14.83 19.71 -2.75
N GLN A 114 13.94 20.47 -2.11
CA GLN A 114 14.28 21.76 -1.50
C GLN A 114 15.30 21.60 -0.37
N THR A 115 15.11 20.61 0.52
CA THR A 115 16.05 20.32 1.61
C THR A 115 17.44 19.94 1.09
N LEU A 116 17.50 19.06 0.10
CA LEU A 116 18.78 18.65 -0.51
C LEU A 116 19.47 19.82 -1.20
N SER A 117 18.72 20.68 -1.90
CA SER A 117 19.28 21.85 -2.60
C SER A 117 19.87 22.90 -1.65
N GLN A 118 19.34 23.03 -0.43
CA GLN A 118 19.87 23.93 0.59
C GLN A 118 21.08 23.34 1.32
N SER A 119 21.19 22.02 1.38
CA SER A 119 22.24 21.29 2.10
C SER A 119 23.53 21.11 1.29
N VAL A 120 23.53 21.46 -0.01
CA VAL A 120 24.71 21.42 -0.90
C VAL A 120 25.59 22.67 -0.77
N ALA A 121 25.25 23.63 0.10
CA ALA A 121 26.14 24.71 0.50
C ALA A 121 27.03 24.31 1.69
N ILE A 122 27.88 23.31 1.50
CA ILE A 122 29.02 22.99 2.39
C ILE A 122 30.24 22.70 1.53
#